data_AF-A0A7T6Z771-F1
#
_entry.id   AF-A0A7T6Z771-F1
#
_cell.length_a   1.000
_cell.length_b   1.000
_cell.length_c   1.000
_cell.angle_alpha   90.00
_cell.angle_beta   90.00
_cell.angle_gamma   90.00
#
_symmetry.space_group_name_H-M   'P 1'
#
loop_
_entity.id
_entity.type
_entity.pdbx_description
1 polymer ?
#
loop_
_entity_poly.entity_id
_entity_poly.type
_entity_poly.pdbx_seq_one_letter_code
_entity_poly.pdbx_strand_id
1 'polypeptide(L)'
;MLLAACGGEEAADEGDETEEDREFTLEELEEYDGHDGNDAYVAVDGVVYDVTDVDEWEGGEHAPAGGLEAGDDHTEEIEEAPHGTDVLEDLPTVGTLEE
;
A
#
# COMPACT_ATOMS: atom_id res chain seq x y z
N MET A 1 5.69 4.03 57.39
CA MET A 1 6.20 5.01 56.41
C MET A 1 7.16 4.29 55.48
N LEU A 2 6.70 3.90 54.29
CA LEU A 2 7.31 4.32 53.04
C LEU A 2 6.34 3.90 51.92
N LEU A 3 5.74 4.90 51.29
CA LEU A 3 5.00 4.77 50.05
C LEU A 3 6.03 4.60 48.93
N ALA A 4 5.76 3.70 48.00
CA ALA A 4 6.32 3.75 46.66
C ALA A 4 5.21 3.33 45.69
N ALA A 5 4.67 4.33 45.00
CA ALA A 5 3.81 4.18 43.85
C ALA A 5 4.70 4.16 42.59
N CYS A 6 4.42 3.24 41.68
CA CYS A 6 4.76 3.31 40.25
C CYS A 6 3.44 2.91 39.58
N GLY A 7 2.74 3.77 38.82
CA GLY A 7 3.23 4.41 37.60
C GLY A 7 3.48 3.27 36.61
N GLY A 8 2.49 2.83 35.85
CA GLY A 8 1.93 3.58 34.73
C GLY A 8 2.57 2.99 33.48
N GLU A 9 1.95 1.94 32.94
CA GLU A 9 2.21 1.50 31.58
C GLU A 9 0.83 1.43 30.96
N GLU A 10 0.45 2.54 30.34
CA GLU A 10 -0.66 2.58 29.41
C GLU A 10 -0.30 1.57 28.34
N ALA A 11 -1.00 0.45 28.33
CA ALA A 11 -0.97 -0.47 27.21
C ALA A 11 -1.41 0.36 26.00
N ALA A 12 -0.45 0.70 25.15
CA ALA A 12 -0.73 1.16 23.81
C ALA A 12 -1.56 0.04 23.17
N ASP A 13 -2.81 0.39 22.97
CA ASP A 13 -3.80 -0.33 22.19
C ASP A 13 -3.14 -0.66 20.85
N GLU A 14 -2.72 -1.92 20.68
CA GLU A 14 -2.33 -2.47 19.38
C GLU A 14 -3.62 -2.53 18.56
N GLY A 15 -3.93 -1.39 17.95
CA GLY A 15 -5.05 -1.21 17.04
C GLY A 15 -4.84 -2.10 15.83
N ASP A 16 -5.72 -3.08 15.72
CA ASP A 16 -6.15 -3.70 14.47
C ASP A 16 -6.72 -2.57 13.59
N GLU A 17 -5.85 -1.79 12.98
CA GLU A 17 -6.21 -0.89 11.90
C GLU A 17 -6.36 -1.79 10.68
N THR A 18 -7.61 -2.05 10.29
CA THR A 18 -7.90 -2.68 9.00
C THR A 18 -7.17 -1.88 7.94
N GLU A 19 -6.30 -2.55 7.17
CA GLU A 19 -5.39 -1.90 6.21
C GLU A 19 -6.12 -0.91 5.29
N GLU A 20 -7.41 -1.12 5.03
CA GLU A 20 -8.31 -0.23 4.28
C GLU A 20 -8.39 1.24 4.80
N ASP A 21 -8.00 1.54 6.05
CA ASP A 21 -8.05 2.89 6.64
C ASP A 21 -6.69 3.60 6.73
N ARG A 22 -5.61 3.02 6.18
CA ARG A 22 -4.28 3.61 6.24
C ARG A 22 -4.10 4.76 5.23
N GLU A 23 -3.43 5.82 5.66
CA GLU A 23 -2.93 6.88 4.78
C GLU A 23 -1.44 6.69 4.54
N PHE A 24 -1.00 6.79 3.29
CA PHE A 24 0.39 6.67 2.87
C PHE A 24 0.89 8.00 2.35
N THR A 25 2.12 8.36 2.68
CA THR A 25 2.92 9.25 1.83
C THR A 25 3.49 8.45 0.65
N LEU A 26 3.91 9.15 -0.42
CA LEU A 26 4.62 8.48 -1.51
C LEU A 26 5.90 7.78 -1.01
N GLU A 27 6.65 8.41 -0.10
CA GLU A 27 7.85 7.83 0.52
C GLU A 27 7.57 6.54 1.29
N GLU A 28 6.38 6.40 1.89
CA GLU A 28 5.98 5.16 2.55
C GLU A 28 5.47 4.11 1.56
N LEU A 29 4.83 4.54 0.48
CA LEU A 29 4.36 3.66 -0.57
C LEU A 29 5.54 2.99 -1.30
N GLU A 30 6.65 3.72 -1.51
CA GLU A 30 7.88 3.21 -2.14
C GLU A 30 8.45 1.94 -1.46
N GLU A 31 8.13 1.69 -0.19
CA GLU A 31 8.59 0.49 0.53
C GLU A 31 7.76 -0.78 0.19
N TYR A 32 6.63 -0.63 -0.51
CA TYR A 32 5.74 -1.70 -0.97
C TYR A 32 6.01 -2.01 -2.45
N ASP A 33 7.26 -2.35 -2.73
CA ASP A 33 7.83 -2.49 -4.07
C ASP A 33 7.73 -3.91 -4.65
N GLY A 34 7.19 -4.88 -3.90
CA GLY A 34 7.15 -6.29 -4.33
C GLY A 34 8.52 -6.97 -4.41
N HIS A 35 9.58 -6.35 -3.90
CA HIS A 35 10.93 -6.90 -3.88
C HIS A 35 11.31 -7.43 -2.49
N ASP A 36 12.28 -8.35 -2.46
CA ASP A 36 12.86 -8.89 -1.21
C ASP A 36 11.84 -9.45 -0.19
N GLY A 37 10.63 -9.78 -0.64
CA GLY A 37 9.52 -10.29 0.18
C GLY A 37 8.61 -9.22 0.76
N ASN A 38 8.76 -7.95 0.35
CA ASN A 38 7.79 -6.90 0.57
C ASN A 38 6.52 -7.17 -0.25
N ASP A 39 5.38 -6.71 0.25
CA ASP A 39 4.15 -6.63 -0.53
C ASP A 39 4.31 -5.61 -1.67
N ALA A 40 3.47 -5.68 -2.68
CA ALA A 40 3.50 -4.82 -3.86
C ALA A 40 2.23 -3.98 -3.94
N TYR A 41 2.32 -2.66 -3.73
CA TYR A 41 1.17 -1.76 -3.74
C TYR A 41 1.29 -0.72 -4.86
N VAL A 42 0.16 -0.20 -5.34
CA VAL A 42 0.12 0.91 -6.31
C VAL A 42 -0.98 1.90 -5.95
N ALA A 43 -0.73 3.18 -6.17
CA ALA A 43 -1.75 4.21 -6.04
C ALA A 43 -2.41 4.54 -7.39
N VAL A 44 -3.73 4.69 -7.38
CA VAL A 44 -4.51 5.25 -8.50
C VAL A 44 -5.62 6.13 -7.94
N ASP A 45 -5.68 7.38 -8.40
CA ASP A 45 -6.64 8.41 -8.00
C ASP A 45 -6.72 8.56 -6.46
N GLY A 46 -5.55 8.49 -5.80
CA GLY A 46 -5.43 8.59 -4.35
C GLY A 46 -5.83 7.34 -3.57
N VAL A 47 -6.19 6.23 -4.24
CA VAL A 47 -6.50 4.95 -3.59
C VAL A 47 -5.33 3.98 -3.76
N VAL A 48 -4.91 3.31 -2.68
CA VAL A 48 -3.81 2.34 -2.70
C VAL A 48 -4.38 0.93 -2.80
N TYR A 49 -3.93 0.19 -3.83
CA TYR A 49 -4.36 -1.17 -4.14
C TYR A 49 -3.23 -2.16 -3.91
N ASP A 50 -3.58 -3.32 -3.36
CA ASP A 50 -2.66 -4.46 -3.24
C ASP A 50 -2.61 -5.26 -4.54
N VAL A 51 -1.43 -5.32 -5.15
CA VAL A 51 -1.14 -6.09 -6.37
C VAL A 51 -0.18 -7.27 -6.11
N THR A 52 0.10 -7.60 -4.85
CA THR A 52 1.08 -8.62 -4.45
C THR A 52 0.84 -9.99 -5.08
N ASP A 53 -0.43 -10.39 -5.18
CA ASP A 53 -0.85 -11.68 -5.74
C ASP A 53 -1.29 -11.59 -7.22
N VAL A 54 -0.97 -10.49 -7.92
CA VAL A 54 -1.29 -10.30 -9.35
C VAL A 54 -0.12 -10.73 -10.22
N ASP A 55 -0.33 -11.73 -11.08
CA ASP A 55 0.72 -12.31 -11.93
C ASP A 55 1.45 -11.26 -12.80
N GLU A 56 0.72 -10.25 -13.31
CA GLU A 56 1.29 -9.15 -14.09
C GLU A 56 2.21 -8.22 -13.30
N TRP A 57 2.21 -8.27 -11.97
CA TRP A 57 3.08 -7.47 -11.08
C TRP A 57 4.15 -8.34 -10.38
N GLU A 58 4.34 -9.60 -10.80
CA GLU A 58 5.31 -10.51 -10.18
C GLU A 58 6.71 -9.89 -10.14
N GLY A 59 7.22 -9.73 -8.91
CA GLY A 59 8.54 -9.15 -8.67
C GLY A 59 8.59 -7.64 -8.81
N GLY A 60 7.48 -6.93 -8.64
CA GLY A 60 7.45 -5.47 -8.50
C GLY A 60 7.41 -4.69 -9.80
N GLU A 61 7.35 -5.34 -10.96
CA GLU A 61 7.32 -4.68 -12.28
C GLU A 61 6.09 -5.11 -13.07
N HIS A 62 5.38 -4.14 -13.67
CA HIS A 62 4.21 -4.44 -14.50
C HIS A 62 4.62 -5.05 -15.86
N ALA A 63 4.26 -6.31 -16.10
CA ALA A 63 4.48 -7.01 -17.35
C ALA A 63 3.27 -6.89 -18.31
N PRO A 64 3.46 -7.09 -19.64
CA PRO A 64 4.71 -7.19 -20.36
C PRO A 64 5.31 -5.82 -20.73
N ALA A 65 4.57 -4.74 -20.47
CA ALA A 65 4.96 -3.37 -20.74
C ALA A 65 5.76 -2.83 -19.55
N GLY A 66 6.96 -3.37 -19.31
CA GLY A 66 7.81 -2.95 -18.19
C GLY A 66 8.06 -1.44 -18.15
N GLY A 67 8.51 -0.94 -17.00
CA GLY A 67 8.71 0.49 -16.73
C GLY A 67 7.67 1.13 -15.82
N LEU A 68 6.72 0.35 -15.30
CA LEU A 68 5.93 0.68 -14.12
C LEU A 68 6.37 -0.23 -12.98
N GLU A 69 6.56 0.35 -11.80
CA GLU A 69 7.12 -0.30 -10.61
C GLU A 69 6.10 -0.20 -9.48
N ALA A 70 5.92 -1.26 -8.69
CA ALA A 70 5.13 -1.17 -7.48
C ALA A 70 5.79 -0.17 -6.50
N GLY A 71 4.99 0.41 -5.62
CA GLY A 71 5.40 1.45 -4.69
C GLY A 71 5.24 2.88 -5.21
N ASP A 72 4.53 3.08 -6.33
CA ASP A 72 4.35 4.40 -6.96
C ASP A 72 2.88 4.71 -7.30
N ASP A 73 2.63 5.92 -7.82
CA ASP A 73 1.32 6.39 -8.28
C ASP A 73 1.23 6.31 -9.80
N HIS A 74 0.33 5.46 -10.30
CA HIS A 74 0.12 5.23 -11.73
C HIS A 74 -1.23 5.76 -12.22
N THR A 75 -1.72 6.83 -11.60
CA THR A 75 -2.97 7.50 -11.99
C THR A 75 -2.95 7.92 -13.45
N GLU A 76 -1.84 8.45 -13.97
CA GLU A 76 -1.77 8.90 -15.37
C GLU A 76 -1.68 7.71 -16.33
N GLU A 77 -0.89 6.70 -16.00
CA GLU A 77 -0.58 5.57 -16.88
C GLU A 77 -1.75 4.62 -17.06
N ILE A 78 -2.56 4.42 -16.02
CA ILE A 78 -3.72 3.53 -16.11
C ILE A 78 -4.82 4.08 -17.04
N GLU A 79 -4.91 5.40 -17.22
CA GLU A 79 -5.83 6.00 -18.20
C GLU A 79 -5.42 5.69 -19.65
N GLU A 80 -4.13 5.46 -19.90
CA GLU A 80 -3.58 5.11 -21.22
C GLU A 80 -3.48 3.60 -21.44
N ALA A 81 -3.69 2.79 -20.39
CA ALA A 81 -3.55 1.34 -20.42
C ALA A 81 -4.64 0.66 -21.27
N PRO A 82 -4.33 -0.44 -21.99
CA PRO A 82 -5.30 -1.17 -22.82
C PRO A 82 -6.51 -1.76 -22.06
N HIS A 83 -6.40 -1.91 -20.74
CA HIS A 83 -7.45 -2.42 -19.86
C HIS A 83 -8.12 -1.34 -19.00
N GLY A 84 -7.55 -0.15 -18.90
CA GLY A 84 -8.09 0.93 -18.04
C GLY A 84 -8.18 0.55 -16.56
N THR A 85 -9.06 1.24 -15.84
CA THR A 85 -9.27 1.09 -14.40
C THR A 85 -10.19 -0.07 -14.01
N ASP A 86 -10.85 -0.75 -14.97
CA ASP A 86 -11.75 -1.89 -14.70
C ASP A 86 -11.06 -3.01 -13.91
N VAL A 87 -9.73 -3.16 -14.04
CA VAL A 87 -8.94 -4.17 -13.31
C VAL A 87 -8.85 -3.90 -11.81
N LEU A 88 -9.03 -2.65 -11.38
CA LEU A 88 -8.90 -2.25 -9.97
C LEU A 88 -10.11 -2.70 -9.13
N GLU A 89 -11.26 -2.94 -9.76
CA GLU A 89 -12.51 -3.28 -9.06
C GLU A 89 -12.43 -4.62 -8.31
N ASP A 90 -11.53 -5.51 -8.73
CA ASP A 90 -11.32 -6.83 -8.15
C ASP A 90 -10.13 -6.87 -7.16
N LEU A 91 -9.39 -5.77 -6.99
CA LEU A 91 -8.22 -5.70 -6.11
C LEU A 91 -8.58 -5.27 -4.68
N PRO A 92 -7.84 -5.76 -3.67
CA PRO A 92 -7.96 -5.24 -2.31
C PRO A 92 -7.52 -3.77 -2.25
N THR A 93 -8.31 -2.94 -1.57
CA THR A 93 -7.88 -1.59 -1.19
C THR A 93 -7.20 -1.66 0.17
N VAL A 94 -6.02 -1.06 0.29
CA VAL A 94 -5.20 -1.10 1.51
C VAL A 94 -4.87 0.29 2.02
N GLY A 95 -5.58 1.31 1.54
CA GLY A 95 -5.50 2.68 2.06
C GLY A 95 -5.66 3.76 0.99
N THR A 96 -5.17 4.95 1.32
CA THR A 96 -5.18 6.15 0.46
C THR A 96 -3.83 6.83 0.43
N LEU A 97 -3.51 7.52 -0.67
CA LEU A 97 -2.29 8.32 -0.82
C LEU A 97 -2.56 9.78 -0.42
N GLU A 98 -1.68 10.37 0.41
CA GLU A 98 -1.68 11.78 0.79
C GLU A 98 -1.40 12.68 -0.43
N GLU A 99 -2.16 13.79 -0.57
CA GLU A 99 -1.99 14.82 -1.62
C GLU A 99 -0.79 15.77 -1.42
#